data_AF-A0A357A2I7-F1
#
_entry.id   AF-A0A357A2I7-F1
#
_cell.length_a   1.000
_cell.length_b   1.000
_cell.length_c   1.000
_cell.angle_alpha   90.00
_cell.angle_beta   90.00
_cell.angle_gamma   90.00
#
_symmetry.space_group_name_H-M   'P 1'
#
loop_
_entity.id
_entity.type
_entity.pdbx_description
1 polymer ?
#
loop_
_entity_poly.entity_id
_entity_poly.type
_entity_poly.pdbx_seq_one_letter_code
_entity_poly.pdbx_strand_id
1 'polypeptide(L)'
;MYWQVLRRNPILRNYWSGALISRLGSNMTMIALAWIVLAKTHSPLQSGMVYAFVSLPVLLGGPVVGALVDRWSRRQMMLTADGVRAVLILLIPAGWALGLTRLWWVYAV
;
A
#
# COMPACT_ATOMS: atom_id res chain seq x y z
N MET A 1 -15.68 25.03 -12.21
CA MET A 1 -14.74 25.84 -11.40
C MET A 1 -13.52 25.05 -10.87
N TYR A 2 -13.64 23.77 -10.47
CA TYR A 2 -12.50 22.97 -9.93
C TYR A 2 -11.36 22.64 -10.92
N TRP A 3 -11.66 22.42 -12.21
CA TRP A 3 -10.67 22.07 -13.23
C TRP A 3 -9.62 23.16 -13.49
N GLN A 4 -9.95 24.42 -13.22
CA GLN A 4 -9.02 25.54 -13.41
C GLN A 4 -7.95 25.60 -12.31
N VAL A 5 -8.26 25.12 -11.09
CA VAL A 5 -7.32 25.09 -9.96
C VAL A 5 -6.26 23.99 -10.16
N LEU A 6 -6.65 22.83 -10.72
CA LEU A 6 -5.74 21.73 -11.04
C LEU A 6 -4.75 22.07 -12.17
N ARG A 7 -5.15 22.89 -13.16
CA ARG A 7 -4.27 23.28 -14.27
C ARG A 7 -3.28 24.40 -13.90
N ARG A 8 -3.63 25.27 -12.96
CA ARG A 8 -2.80 26.42 -12.56
C ARG A 8 -1.71 26.08 -11.54
N ASN A 9 -1.90 25.04 -10.72
CA ASN A 9 -1.01 24.75 -9.59
C ASN A 9 -0.26 23.42 -9.80
N PRO A 10 1.02 23.44 -10.24
CA PRO A 10 1.77 22.23 -10.59
C PRO A 10 1.97 21.29 -9.41
N ILE A 11 2.05 21.83 -8.19
CA ILE A 11 2.15 21.04 -6.95
C ILE A 11 0.89 20.20 -6.73
N LEU A 12 -0.29 20.82 -6.88
CA LEU A 12 -1.57 20.13 -6.72
C LEU A 12 -1.73 19.05 -7.79
N ARG A 13 -1.36 19.35 -9.03
CA ARG A 13 -1.41 18.38 -10.14
C ARG A 13 -0.54 17.14 -9.87
N ASN A 14 0.71 17.34 -9.43
CA ASN A 14 1.64 16.24 -9.14
C ASN A 14 1.18 15.40 -7.93
N TYR A 15 0.62 16.07 -6.91
CA TYR A 15 0.01 15.37 -5.78
C TYR A 15 -1.17 14.49 -6.23
N TRP A 16 -2.08 15.04 -7.04
CA TRP A 16 -3.24 14.30 -7.50
C TRP A 16 -2.88 13.14 -8.42
N SER A 17 -1.94 13.32 -9.35
CA SER A 17 -1.50 12.21 -10.21
C SER A 17 -0.79 11.11 -9.41
N GLY A 18 0.11 11.48 -8.49
CA GLY A 18 0.78 10.53 -7.60
C GLY A 18 -0.21 9.79 -6.70
N ALA A 19 -1.16 10.51 -6.10
CA ALA A 19 -2.20 9.93 -5.27
C ALA A 19 -3.13 9.01 -6.06
N LEU A 20 -3.46 9.35 -7.31
CA LEU A 20 -4.29 8.50 -8.17
C LEU A 20 -3.57 7.18 -8.48
N ILE A 21 -2.31 7.25 -8.92
CA ILE A 21 -1.49 6.07 -9.23
C ILE A 21 -1.31 5.21 -7.98
N SER A 22 -0.96 5.82 -6.85
CA SER A 22 -0.73 5.10 -5.60
C SER A 22 -2.00 4.40 -5.10
N ARG A 23 -3.18 5.04 -5.22
CA ARG A 23 -4.48 4.43 -4.88
C ARG A 23 -4.88 3.31 -5.83
N LEU A 24 -4.68 3.48 -7.12
CA LEU A 24 -4.92 2.44 -8.11
C LEU A 24 -4.03 1.23 -7.83
N GLY A 25 -2.72 1.46 -7.61
CA GLY A 25 -1.77 0.44 -7.22
C GLY A 25 -2.20 -0.30 -5.96
N SER A 26 -2.65 0.40 -4.91
CA SER A 26 -3.16 -0.24 -3.68
C SER A 26 -4.30 -1.21 -3.95
N ASN A 27 -5.29 -0.78 -4.72
CA ASN A 27 -6.44 -1.61 -5.02
C ASN A 27 -6.05 -2.81 -5.87
N MET A 28 -5.16 -2.62 -6.85
CA MET A 28 -4.64 -3.72 -7.66
C MET A 28 -3.84 -4.72 -6.83
N THR A 29 -2.97 -4.27 -5.92
CA THR A 29 -2.22 -5.14 -5.00
C THR A 29 -3.18 -5.95 -4.12
N MET A 30 -4.24 -5.33 -3.61
CA MET A 30 -5.22 -6.00 -2.76
C MET A 30 -5.97 -7.11 -3.51
N ILE A 31 -6.40 -6.84 -4.75
CA ILE A 31 -7.03 -7.83 -5.63
C ILE A 31 -6.04 -8.97 -5.94
N ALA A 32 -4.79 -8.63 -6.28
CA ALA A 32 -3.75 -9.61 -6.59
C ALA A 32 -3.43 -10.53 -5.40
N LEU A 33 -3.28 -9.97 -4.19
CA LEU A 33 -3.01 -10.75 -2.97
C LEU A 33 -4.18 -11.69 -2.64
N ALA A 34 -5.42 -11.19 -2.70
CA ALA A 34 -6.61 -12.01 -2.45
C ALA A 34 -6.71 -13.16 -3.47
N TRP A 35 -6.39 -12.89 -4.74
CA TRP A 35 -6.37 -13.88 -5.81
C TRP A 35 -5.26 -14.92 -5.62
N ILE A 36 -4.03 -14.51 -5.26
CA ILE A 36 -2.91 -15.43 -5.04
C ILE A 36 -3.24 -16.42 -3.91
N VAL A 37 -3.83 -15.93 -2.82
CA VAL A 37 -4.27 -16.80 -1.72
C VAL A 37 -5.40 -17.72 -2.17
N LEU A 38 -6.38 -17.21 -2.92
CA LEU A 38 -7.48 -18.04 -3.44
C LEU A 38 -6.95 -19.16 -4.35
N ALA A 39 -6.02 -18.82 -5.25
CA ALA A 39 -5.43 -19.75 -6.21
C ALA A 39 -4.56 -20.82 -5.53
N LYS A 40 -3.94 -20.50 -4.38
CA LYS A 40 -3.09 -21.45 -3.65
C LYS A 40 -3.84 -22.31 -2.64
N THR A 41 -4.80 -21.75 -1.93
CA THR A 41 -5.50 -22.48 -0.86
C THR A 41 -6.91 -22.91 -1.21
N HIS A 42 -7.43 -22.51 -2.37
CA HIS A 42 -8.80 -22.82 -2.84
C HIS A 42 -9.90 -22.45 -1.83
N SER A 43 -9.58 -21.62 -0.84
CA SER A 43 -10.45 -21.29 0.28
C SER A 43 -10.79 -19.80 0.29
N PRO A 44 -12.05 -19.43 0.02
CA PRO A 44 -12.50 -18.03 0.06
C PRO A 44 -12.30 -17.38 1.44
N LEU A 45 -12.36 -18.18 2.51
CA LEU A 45 -12.22 -17.70 3.89
C LEU A 45 -10.81 -17.17 4.17
N GLN A 46 -9.79 -17.86 3.63
CA GLN A 46 -8.40 -17.43 3.78
C GLN A 46 -8.08 -16.18 2.95
N SER A 47 -8.68 -16.04 1.77
CA SER A 47 -8.60 -14.80 0.99
C SER A 47 -9.24 -13.61 1.72
N GLY A 48 -10.34 -13.83 2.45
CA GLY A 48 -10.95 -12.83 3.32
C GLY A 48 -10.06 -12.43 4.51
N MET A 49 -9.31 -13.39 5.07
CA MET A 49 -8.37 -13.09 6.17
C MET A 49 -7.23 -12.16 5.75
N VAL A 50 -6.78 -12.22 4.49
CA VAL A 50 -5.78 -11.27 3.96
C VAL A 50 -6.24 -9.82 4.14
N TYR A 51 -7.53 -9.54 3.88
CA TYR A 51 -8.07 -8.20 4.10
C TYR A 51 -8.02 -7.79 5.58
N ALA A 52 -8.33 -8.71 6.50
CA ALA A 52 -8.25 -8.45 7.93
C ALA A 52 -6.81 -8.13 8.37
N PHE A 53 -5.83 -8.88 7.86
CA PHE A 53 -4.42 -8.63 8.15
C PHE A 53 -3.89 -7.32 7.54
N VAL A 54 -4.33 -6.95 6.33
CA VAL A 54 -3.95 -5.67 5.71
C VAL A 54 -4.58 -4.47 6.44
N SER A 55 -5.77 -4.63 7.02
CA SER A 55 -6.47 -3.54 7.72
C SER A 55 -6.11 -3.43 9.21
N LEU A 56 -5.56 -4.48 9.82
CA LEU A 56 -5.07 -4.49 11.20
C LEU A 56 -4.02 -3.40 11.48
N PRO A 57 -2.96 -3.21 10.66
CA PRO A 57 -2.00 -2.13 10.84
C PRO A 57 -2.62 -0.74 10.75
N VAL A 58 -3.68 -0.57 9.93
CA VAL A 58 -4.40 0.70 9.82
C VAL A 58 -5.19 0.98 11.10
N LEU A 59 -5.86 -0.03 11.64
CA LEU A 59 -6.65 0.05 12.88
C LEU A 59 -5.77 0.26 14.12
N LEU A 60 -4.70 -0.52 14.26
CA LEU A 60 -3.80 -0.48 15.41
C LEU A 60 -2.80 0.67 15.32
N GLY A 61 -2.39 1.03 14.10
CA GLY A 61 -1.45 2.12 13.83
C GLY A 61 -2.10 3.49 13.90
N GLY A 62 -3.43 3.63 13.79
CA GLY A 62 -4.13 4.91 13.78
C GLY A 62 -3.71 5.91 14.88
N PRO A 63 -3.63 5.51 16.17
CA PRO A 63 -3.20 6.40 17.25
C PRO A 63 -1.71 6.75 17.19
N VAL A 64 -0.86 5.77 16.87
CA VAL A 64 0.61 5.91 16.84
C VAL A 64 1.04 6.73 15.62
N VAL A 65 0.52 6.40 14.45
CA VAL A 65 0.74 7.09 13.18
C VAL A 65 0.12 8.48 13.22
N GLY A 66 -1.07 8.65 13.83
CA GLY A 66 -1.70 9.97 14.02
C GLY A 66 -0.82 10.92 14.82
N ALA A 67 -0.26 10.46 15.94
CA ALA A 67 0.66 11.25 16.75
C ALA A 67 1.99 11.58 16.03
N LEU A 68 2.44 10.72 15.12
CA LEU A 68 3.60 10.96 14.25
C LEU A 68 3.28 11.96 13.13
N VAL A 69 2.07 11.91 12.54
CA VAL A 69 1.61 12.84 11.48
C VAL A 69 1.57 14.27 12.01
N ASP A 70 1.14 14.47 13.25
CA ASP A 70 1.04 15.81 13.86
C ASP A 70 2.40 16.47 14.11
N ARG A 71 3.48 15.68 14.16
CA ARG A 71 4.85 16.19 14.42
C ARG A 71 5.67 16.40 13.16
N TRP A 72 5.28 15.84 12.02
CA TRP A 72 6.08 15.81 10.80
C TRP A 72 5.46 16.65 9.68
N SER A 73 6.31 17.18 8.79
CA SER A 73 5.81 17.86 7.60
C SER A 73 5.06 16.86 6.71
N ARG A 74 3.86 17.23 6.23
CA ARG A 74 3.01 16.36 5.39
C ARG A 74 3.78 15.75 4.20
N ARG A 75 4.70 16.53 3.61
CA ARG A 75 5.52 16.08 2.48
C ARG A 75 6.52 14.99 2.88
N GLN A 76 7.22 15.14 4.01
CA GLN A 76 8.16 14.12 4.47
C GLN A 76 7.43 12.84 4.84
N MET A 77 6.29 12.94 5.53
CA MET A 77 5.47 11.79 5.91
C MET A 77 5.00 10.98 4.69
N MET A 78 4.54 11.66 3.63
CA MET A 78 4.15 11.00 2.39
C MET A 78 5.34 10.31 1.71
N LEU A 79 6.48 11.00 1.60
CA LEU A 79 7.67 10.42 0.97
C LEU A 79 8.20 9.21 1.72
N THR A 80 8.20 9.24 3.06
CA THR A 80 8.62 8.08 3.86
C THR A 80 7.62 6.93 3.78
N ALA A 81 6.31 7.21 3.83
CA ALA A 81 5.29 6.18 3.74
C ALA A 81 5.29 5.48 2.36
N ASP A 82 5.31 6.27 1.28
CA ASP A 82 5.40 5.72 -0.08
C ASP A 82 6.75 5.03 -0.32
N GLY A 83 7.84 5.53 0.27
CA GLY A 83 9.16 4.89 0.22
C GLY A 83 9.20 3.53 0.91
N VAL A 84 8.72 3.43 2.15
CA VAL A 84 8.60 2.16 2.89
C VAL A 84 7.72 1.18 2.14
N ARG A 85 6.58 1.65 1.62
CA ARG A 85 5.65 0.84 0.84
C ARG A 85 6.29 0.32 -0.45
N ALA A 86 7.03 1.16 -1.18
CA ALA A 86 7.73 0.75 -2.38
C ALA A 86 8.75 -0.35 -2.06
N VAL A 87 9.52 -0.21 -0.97
CA VAL A 87 10.47 -1.24 -0.53
C VAL A 87 9.76 -2.55 -0.19
N LEU A 88 8.69 -2.52 0.60
CA LEU A 88 7.93 -3.72 0.97
C LEU A 88 7.36 -4.45 -0.26
N ILE A 89 6.82 -3.70 -1.22
CA ILE A 89 6.31 -4.28 -2.47
C ILE A 89 7.45 -4.86 -3.30
N LEU A 90 8.62 -4.20 -3.37
CA LEU A 90 9.77 -4.66 -4.15
C LEU A 90 10.40 -5.94 -3.59
N LEU A 91 10.29 -6.17 -2.27
CA LEU A 91 10.78 -7.39 -1.62
C LEU A 91 10.07 -8.65 -2.12
N ILE A 92 8.81 -8.54 -2.57
CA ILE A 92 8.03 -9.68 -3.08
C ILE A 92 8.63 -10.24 -4.39
N PRO A 93 8.79 -9.48 -5.49
CA PRO A 93 9.43 -9.97 -6.70
C PRO A 93 10.93 -10.21 -6.53
N ALA A 94 11.63 -9.47 -5.66
CA ALA A 94 13.04 -9.73 -5.38
C ALA A 94 13.24 -11.10 -4.70
N GLY A 95 12.40 -11.43 -3.71
CA GLY A 95 12.41 -12.75 -3.05
C GLY A 95 12.03 -13.89 -4.00
N TRP A 96 11.13 -13.62 -4.96
CA TRP A 96 10.79 -14.56 -6.03
C TRP A 96 11.97 -14.81 -6.98
N ALA A 97 12.68 -13.76 -7.40
CA ALA A 97 13.84 -13.86 -8.27
C ALA A 97 15.05 -14.57 -7.61
N LEU A 98 15.19 -14.44 -6.29
CA LEU A 98 16.26 -15.08 -5.50
C LEU A 98 15.98 -16.54 -5.13
N GLY A 99 14.85 -17.12 -5.57
CA GLY A 99 14.52 -18.53 -5.31
C GLY A 99 14.15 -18.84 -3.85
N LEU A 100 13.94 -17.82 -3.02
CA LEU A 100 13.54 -17.95 -1.61
C LEU A 100 12.02 -18.13 -1.49
N THR A 101 11.47 -19.16 -2.13
CA THR A 101 10.02 -19.43 -2.16
C THR A 101 9.52 -20.06 -0.86
N ARG A 102 9.58 -19.33 0.25
CA ARG A 102 8.81 -19.66 1.48
C ARG A 102 7.55 -18.80 1.52
N LEU A 103 6.39 -19.46 1.49
CA LEU A 103 5.03 -18.89 1.48
C LEU A 103 4.75 -17.87 2.60
N TRP A 104 5.62 -17.82 3.62
CA TRP A 104 5.44 -17.12 4.88
C TRP A 104 5.68 -15.61 4.72
N TRP A 105 6.42 -15.20 3.69
CA TRP A 105 6.70 -13.79 3.37
C TRP A 105 5.46 -13.01 2.94
N VAL A 106 4.43 -13.67 2.42
CA VAL A 106 3.17 -13.03 2.00
C VAL A 106 2.38 -12.52 3.20
N TYR A 107 2.60 -13.09 4.39
CA TYR A 107 1.94 -12.67 5.64
C TYR A 107 2.71 -11.57 6.39
N ALA A 108 3.94 -11.26 5.99
CA ALA A 108 4.80 -10.28 6.66
C ALA A 108 4.67 -8.86 6.05
N VAL A 109 3.97 -8.72 4.92
CA VAL A 109 3.65 -7.45 4.24
C VAL A 109 2.24 -7.03 4.60
#